data_AF-A0AAE1EFI9-F1
#
_entry.id   AF-A0AAE1EFI9-F1
#
_cell.length_a   1.000
_cell.length_b   1.000
_cell.length_c   1.000
_cell.angle_alpha   90.00
_cell.angle_beta   90.00
_cell.angle_gamma   90.00
#
_symmetry.space_group_name_H-M   'P 1'
#
loop_
_entity.id
_entity.type
_entity.pdbx_description
1 polymer ?
#
loop_
_entity_poly.entity_id
_entity_poly.type
_entity_poly.pdbx_seq_one_letter_code
_entity_poly.pdbx_strand_id
1 'polypeptide(L)'
;MSLVCSEELAHVLRVSEARWAVVHEACVSLAEAAFTYLPSTTLRKMWVMGESPTPDKPTLHDLFSHDPIPPLITTDGLVPDKMAAIMPFSSGTTGPSKGVLFSHRTLHVPNMTHL
;
A
#
# COMPACT_ATOMS: atom_id res chain seq x y z
N MET A 1 10.16 17.10 -1.41
CA MET A 1 9.50 17.46 -0.15
C MET A 1 8.15 16.75 -0.14
N SER A 2 8.02 15.63 0.58
CA SER A 2 6.78 14.85 0.65
C SER A 2 5.74 15.63 1.45
N LEU A 3 4.53 15.77 0.91
CA LEU A 3 3.36 16.43 1.54
C LEU A 3 2.71 15.59 2.65
N VAL A 4 3.30 14.44 3.03
CA VAL A 4 2.75 13.50 4.02
C VAL A 4 3.66 13.44 5.25
N CYS A 5 3.11 13.68 6.44
CA CYS A 5 3.80 13.53 7.72
C CYS A 5 3.56 12.14 8.35
N SER A 6 4.32 11.79 9.39
CA SER A 6 4.27 10.46 10.04
C SER A 6 2.90 10.15 10.63
N GLU A 7 2.20 11.15 11.17
CA GLU A 7 0.89 11.02 11.79
C GLU A 7 -0.18 10.73 10.73
N GLU A 8 -0.10 11.39 9.58
CA GLU A 8 -1.01 11.15 8.47
C GLU A 8 -0.77 9.77 7.85
N LEU A 9 0.49 9.37 7.70
CA LEU A 9 0.81 8.01 7.26
C LEU A 9 0.32 6.96 8.26
N ALA A 10 0.47 7.20 9.57
CA ALA A 10 -0.08 6.31 10.60
C ALA A 10 -1.60 6.21 10.54
N HIS A 11 -2.29 7.32 10.27
CA HIS A 11 -3.74 7.33 10.03
C HIS A 11 -4.11 6.46 8.83
N VAL A 12 -3.41 6.63 7.69
CA VAL A 12 -3.61 5.80 6.48
C VAL A 12 -3.41 4.32 6.78
N LEU A 13 -2.32 3.95 7.45
CA LEU A 13 -2.01 2.56 7.81
C LEU A 13 -3.06 1.95 8.74
N ARG A 14 -3.59 2.73 9.68
CA ARG A 14 -4.65 2.30 10.60
C ARG A 14 -5.98 2.09 9.88
N VAL A 15 -6.40 3.07 9.07
CA VAL A 15 -7.69 3.01 8.35
C VAL A 15 -7.71 1.91 7.30
N SER A 16 -6.57 1.69 6.61
CA SER A 16 -6.45 0.63 5.61
C SER A 16 -6.21 -0.76 6.22
N GLU A 17 -5.97 -0.85 7.53
CA GLU A 17 -5.55 -2.08 8.23
C GLU A 17 -4.33 -2.75 7.55
N ALA A 18 -3.40 -1.94 7.04
CA ALA A 18 -2.27 -2.42 6.27
C ALA A 18 -1.40 -3.37 7.10
N ARG A 19 -1.28 -4.62 6.64
CA ARG A 19 -0.41 -5.65 7.24
C ARG A 19 0.96 -5.71 6.58
N TRP A 20 1.09 -5.14 5.40
CA TRP A 20 2.29 -5.13 4.58
C TRP A 20 2.49 -3.74 3.99
N ALA A 21 3.73 -3.31 3.85
CA ALA A 21 4.07 -2.04 3.24
C ALA A 21 5.21 -2.20 2.23
N VAL A 22 5.10 -1.49 1.11
CA VAL A 22 6.20 -1.27 0.18
C VAL A 22 6.49 0.22 0.20
N VAL A 23 7.72 0.60 0.54
CA VAL A 23 8.11 1.99 0.81
C VAL A 23 9.32 2.33 -0.04
N HIS A 24 9.32 3.50 -0.67
CA HIS A 24 10.50 3.99 -1.36
C HIS A 24 11.62 4.34 -0.36
N GLU A 25 12.88 4.11 -0.68
CA GLU A 25 14.04 4.36 0.20
C GLU A 25 14.03 5.77 0.82
N ALA A 26 13.65 6.79 0.05
CA ALA A 26 13.54 8.18 0.50
C ALA A 26 12.46 8.42 1.58
N CYS A 27 11.54 7.48 1.77
CA CYS A 27 10.43 7.57 2.71
C CYS A 27 10.57 6.61 3.90
N VAL A 28 11.69 5.87 4.03
CA VAL A 28 11.87 4.87 5.09
C VAL A 28 11.77 5.50 6.48
N SER A 29 12.47 6.61 6.74
CA SER A 29 12.41 7.28 8.05
C SER A 29 11.01 7.79 8.39
N LEU A 30 10.27 8.27 7.39
CA LEU A 30 8.88 8.70 7.56
C LEU A 30 7.97 7.52 7.92
N ALA A 31 8.15 6.38 7.25
CA ALA A 31 7.40 5.16 7.52
C ALA A 31 7.70 4.59 8.91
N GLU A 32 8.97 4.55 9.30
CA GLU A 32 9.37 4.10 10.65
C GLU A 32 8.78 4.99 11.74
N ALA A 33 8.84 6.31 11.56
CA ALA A 33 8.19 7.25 12.46
C ALA A 33 6.67 7.01 12.55
N ALA A 34 6.01 6.76 11.41
CA ALA A 34 4.58 6.42 11.38
C ALA A 34 4.26 5.13 12.15
N PHE A 35 5.12 4.11 12.08
CA PHE A 35 4.91 2.84 12.78
C PHE A 35 4.99 2.97 14.30
N THR A 36 5.67 3.98 14.84
CA THR A 36 5.69 4.23 16.29
C THR A 36 4.31 4.59 16.85
N TYR A 37 3.38 5.04 16.01
CA TYR A 37 1.99 5.35 16.36
C TYR A 37 1.03 4.16 16.26
N LEU A 38 1.53 2.99 15.87
CA LEU A 38 0.73 1.79 15.62
C LEU A 38 1.09 0.68 16.62
N PRO A 39 0.13 -0.19 16.98
CA PRO A 39 0.46 -1.44 17.65
C PRO A 39 1.52 -2.22 16.87
N SER A 40 2.45 -2.86 17.58
CA SER A 40 3.50 -3.68 16.97
C SER A 40 2.97 -4.86 16.13
N THR A 41 1.69 -5.20 16.28
CA THR A 41 1.01 -6.27 15.54
C THR A 41 0.35 -5.82 14.23
N THR A 42 0.25 -4.50 13.97
CA THR A 42 -0.43 -3.97 12.78
C THR A 42 0.32 -4.35 11.51
N LEU A 43 1.62 -4.03 11.44
CA LEU A 43 2.44 -4.32 10.27
C LEU A 43 3.26 -5.60 10.50
N ARG A 44 3.11 -6.58 9.60
CA ARG A 44 3.87 -7.83 9.64
C ARG A 44 5.22 -7.70 8.96
N LYS A 45 5.31 -6.93 7.86
CA LYS A 45 6.54 -6.75 7.09
C LYS A 45 6.50 -5.48 6.26
N MET A 46 7.65 -4.82 6.14
CA MET A 46 7.89 -3.71 5.21
C MET A 46 9.01 -4.10 4.25
N TRP A 47 8.85 -3.80 2.96
CA TRP A 47 9.90 -3.90 1.95
C TRP A 47 10.28 -2.52 1.42
N VAL A 48 11.56 -2.35 1.14
CA VAL A 48 12.11 -1.10 0.60
C VAL A 48 12.32 -1.20 -0.91
N MET A 49 11.86 -0.19 -1.65
CA MET A 49 12.08 -0.03 -3.09
C MET A 49 13.03 1.14 -3.33
N GLY A 50 14.10 0.93 -4.08
CA GLY A 50 15.12 1.95 -4.36
C GLY A 50 16.42 1.33 -4.85
N GLU A 51 17.39 2.18 -5.19
CA GLU A 51 18.71 1.77 -5.68
C GLU A 51 19.77 1.73 -4.58
N SER A 52 19.51 2.41 -3.45
CA SER A 52 20.37 2.48 -2.28
C SER A 52 19.90 1.47 -1.23
N PRO A 53 20.62 0.37 -1.02
CA PRO A 53 20.25 -0.59 0.00
C PRO A 53 20.29 0.07 1.38
N THR A 54 19.17 0.08 2.09
CA THR A 54 19.19 0.30 3.54
C THR A 54 19.74 -0.97 4.20
N PRO A 55 20.90 -0.91 4.87
CA PRO A 55 21.41 -2.04 5.64
C PRO A 55 20.30 -2.47 6.62
N ASP A 56 20.02 -3.76 6.72
CA ASP A 56 19.03 -4.34 7.64
C ASP A 56 17.54 -4.25 7.25
N LYS A 57 17.20 -3.88 6.00
CA LYS A 57 15.79 -3.95 5.53
C LYS A 57 15.66 -4.80 4.27
N PRO A 58 14.64 -5.68 4.18
CA PRO A 58 14.41 -6.45 2.98
C PRO A 58 13.99 -5.53 1.84
N THR A 59 14.59 -5.72 0.68
CA THR A 59 14.27 -4.96 -0.53
C THR A 59 13.09 -5.60 -1.27
N LEU A 60 12.42 -4.82 -2.11
CA LEU A 60 11.42 -5.37 -3.02
C LEU A 60 12.05 -6.37 -4.02
N HIS A 61 13.33 -6.18 -4.37
CA HIS A 61 14.08 -7.15 -5.18
C HIS A 61 14.24 -8.50 -4.46
N ASP A 62 14.50 -8.49 -3.15
CA ASP A 62 14.56 -9.72 -2.34
C ASP A 62 13.22 -10.45 -2.36
N LEU A 63 12.10 -9.72 -2.37
CA LEU A 63 10.76 -10.33 -2.48
C LEU A 63 10.59 -11.07 -3.81
N PHE A 64 11.00 -10.46 -4.92
CA PHE A 64 10.89 -11.09 -6.25
C PHE A 64 11.88 -12.23 -6.48
N SER A 65 12.99 -12.26 -5.74
CA SER A 65 14.01 -13.31 -5.85
C SER A 65 13.56 -14.66 -5.26
N HIS A 66 12.39 -14.71 -4.60
CA HIS A 66 11.81 -15.95 -4.10
C HIS A 66 10.93 -16.61 -5.16
N ASP A 67 11.33 -17.80 -5.62
CA ASP A 67 10.61 -18.64 -6.58
C ASP A 67 10.28 -20.00 -5.92
N PRO A 68 9.14 -20.66 -6.23
CA PRO A 68 8.21 -20.35 -7.31
C PRO A 68 7.17 -19.28 -6.97
N ILE A 69 6.89 -18.38 -7.92
CA ILE A 69 5.64 -17.59 -7.95
C ILE A 69 4.49 -18.59 -7.76
N PRO A 70 3.69 -18.49 -6.68
CA PRO A 70 2.56 -19.38 -6.47
C PRO A 70 1.66 -19.36 -7.72
N PRO A 71 1.08 -20.49 -8.14
CA PRO A 71 0.13 -20.48 -9.25
C PRO A 71 -0.91 -19.38 -8.98
N LEU A 72 -1.22 -18.60 -10.01
CA LEU A 72 -2.29 -17.61 -9.97
C LEU A 72 -3.49 -18.25 -9.27
N ILE A 73 -3.78 -17.79 -8.05
CA ILE A 73 -4.91 -18.27 -7.29
C ILE A 73 -6.12 -17.94 -8.15
N THR A 74 -6.83 -18.97 -8.61
CA THR A 74 -8.11 -18.81 -9.30
C THR A 74 -9.00 -17.97 -8.40
N THR A 75 -9.73 -17.04 -9.00
CA THR A 75 -10.57 -16.06 -8.33
C THR A 75 -11.83 -16.70 -7.73
N ASP A 76 -11.72 -17.89 -7.14
CA ASP A 76 -12.82 -18.61 -6.52
C ASP A 76 -13.34 -17.76 -5.35
N GLY A 77 -14.54 -17.22 -5.52
CA GLY A 77 -15.16 -16.29 -4.57
C GLY A 77 -14.87 -14.80 -4.81
N LEU A 78 -14.14 -14.42 -5.87
CA LEU A 78 -14.01 -13.01 -6.24
C LEU A 78 -15.36 -12.49 -6.73
N VAL A 79 -15.86 -11.44 -6.09
CA VAL A 79 -17.04 -10.70 -6.55
C VAL A 79 -16.58 -9.31 -6.99
N PRO A 80 -16.31 -9.08 -8.29
CA PRO A 80 -15.62 -7.88 -8.79
C PRO A 80 -16.24 -6.55 -8.37
N ASP A 81 -17.56 -6.53 -8.15
CA ASP A 81 -18.32 -5.32 -7.84
C ASP A 81 -18.35 -5.02 -6.33
N LYS A 82 -18.08 -6.03 -5.49
CA LYS A 82 -18.21 -5.95 -4.02
C LYS A 82 -16.87 -5.97 -3.29
N MET A 83 -15.81 -6.44 -3.94
CA MET A 83 -14.48 -6.54 -3.34
C MET A 83 -13.62 -5.35 -3.75
N ALA A 84 -13.02 -4.68 -2.76
CA ALA A 84 -12.10 -3.58 -2.98
C ALA A 84 -10.80 -4.10 -3.62
N ALA A 85 -10.39 -3.45 -4.70
CA ALA A 85 -9.14 -3.71 -5.40
C ALA A 85 -8.06 -2.70 -4.97
N ILE A 86 -8.42 -1.41 -4.84
CA ILE A 86 -7.52 -0.36 -4.36
C ILE A 86 -8.23 0.61 -3.42
N MET A 87 -7.46 1.28 -2.58
CA MET A 87 -7.92 2.32 -1.68
C MET A 87 -6.96 3.52 -1.69
N PRO A 88 -6.99 4.40 -2.71
CA PRO A 88 -6.26 5.65 -2.66
C PRO A 88 -6.79 6.55 -1.54
N PHE A 89 -5.87 7.23 -0.87
CA PHE A 89 -6.19 8.24 0.13
C PHE A 89 -6.11 9.62 -0.50
N SER A 90 -7.12 10.44 -0.22
CA SER A 90 -7.18 11.84 -0.65
C SER A 90 -7.05 12.77 0.55
N SER A 91 -6.30 13.86 0.39
CA SER A 91 -6.24 14.96 1.35
C SER A 91 -7.57 15.71 1.29
N GLY A 92 -8.49 15.37 2.20
CA GLY A 92 -9.75 16.09 2.32
C GLY A 92 -9.49 17.57 2.66
N THR A 93 -10.42 18.44 2.30
CA THR A 93 -10.33 19.88 2.64
C THR A 93 -10.64 20.16 4.12
N THR A 94 -11.29 19.21 4.80
CA THR A 94 -11.69 19.32 6.21
C THR A 94 -11.44 17.99 6.93
N GLY A 95 -10.31 17.87 7.61
CA GLY A 95 -9.97 16.74 8.48
C GLY A 95 -9.02 15.70 7.86
N PRO A 96 -8.80 14.57 8.56
CA PRO A 96 -7.88 13.53 8.13
C PRO A 96 -8.21 12.97 6.74
N SER A 97 -7.19 12.42 6.08
CA SER A 97 -7.34 11.82 4.76
C SER A 97 -8.38 10.69 4.76
N LYS A 98 -9.10 10.56 3.64
CA LYS A 98 -10.15 9.56 3.45
C LYS A 98 -9.73 8.55 2.39
N GLY A 99 -9.86 7.27 2.71
CA GLY A 99 -9.67 6.18 1.75
C GLY A 99 -10.92 6.03 0.87
N VAL A 100 -10.73 6.06 -0.45
CA VAL A 100 -11.79 5.82 -1.43
C VAL A 100 -11.66 4.40 -1.94
N LEU A 101 -12.67 3.56 -1.71
CA LEU A 101 -12.65 2.16 -2.16
C LEU A 101 -13.05 2.06 -3.63
N PHE A 102 -12.19 1.48 -4.45
CA PHE A 102 -12.51 1.09 -5.82
C PHE A 102 -12.59 -0.43 -5.89
N SER A 103 -13.68 -0.94 -6.46
CA SER A 103 -13.81 -2.37 -6.75
C SER A 103 -13.04 -2.74 -8.02
N HIS A 104 -12.86 -4.04 -8.27
CA HIS A 104 -12.23 -4.52 -9.51
C HIS A 104 -12.97 -4.02 -10.74
N ARG A 105 -14.31 -3.94 -10.69
CA ARG A 105 -15.11 -3.39 -11.80
C ARG A 105 -14.94 -1.89 -11.97
N THR A 106 -14.86 -1.11 -10.90
CA THR A 106 -14.71 0.35 -11.02
C THR A 106 -13.37 0.74 -11.64
N LEU A 107 -12.32 -0.07 -11.44
CA LEU A 107 -11.02 0.13 -12.10
C LEU A 107 -11.02 -0.30 -13.57
N HIS A 108 -11.84 -1.29 -13.91
CA HIS A 108 -11.98 -1.73 -15.29
C HIS A 108 -12.85 -0.74 -16.06
N VAL A 109 -12.23 0.23 -16.72
CA VAL A 109 -12.91 1.09 -17.70
C VAL A 109 -13.03 0.29 -19.01
N PRO A 110 -14.23 -0.17 -19.41
CA PRO A 110 -14.39 -0.75 -20.74
C PRO A 110 -14.45 0.42 -21.73
N ASN A 111 -13.43 0.52 -22.59
CA ASN A 111 -13.31 1.45 -23.72
C ASN A 111 -12.84 2.88 -23.41
N MET A 112 -11.52 3.08 -23.40
CA MET A 112 -10.91 4.34 -23.86
C MET A 112 -10.51 4.21 -25.34
N THR A 113 -11.48 3.94 -26.23
CA THR A 113 -11.23 3.79 -27.69
C THR A 113 -11.79 4.93 -28.53
N HIS A 114 -12.26 6.02 -27.91
CA HIS A 114 -12.66 7.24 -28.62
C HIS A 114 -12.18 8.49 -27.86
N LEU A 115 -10.91 8.82 -28.08
CA LEU A 115 -10.40 10.21 -28.04
C LEU A 115 -9.71 10.47 -29.38
#